data_AF-A0A1I3JJV4-F1
#
_entry.id   AF-A0A1I3JJV4-F1
#
_cell.length_a   1.000
_cell.length_b   1.000
_cell.length_c   1.000
_cell.angle_alpha   90.00
_cell.angle_beta   90.00
_cell.angle_gamma   90.00
#
_symmetry.space_group_name_H-M   'P 1'
#
loop_
_entity.id
_entity.type
_entity.pdbx_description
1 polymer ?
#
loop_
_entity_poly.entity_id
_entity_poly.type
_entity_poly.pdbx_seq_one_letter_code
_entity_poly.pdbx_strand_id
1 'polypeptide(L)'
;MAIKLITEAVNQGVRQRLACEVIGINSRTLQYWHSIGLTDRRQTVKKTPANKLSAQERKHILDVCNSKEFCSQTPKQIVPALADKAIYLASESSFYRILRDAGQLHHRGRTANPATIKKPTAYIADGPNQVWSWDIRILLIWPARLKAYFFTSICSWIFIAVKL
;
A
#
# COMPACT_ATOMS: atom_id res chain seq x y z
N MET A 1 -3.44 34.73 -13.27
CA MET A 1 -2.27 35.62 -13.36
C MET A 1 -1.87 35.88 -14.80
N ALA A 2 -1.53 34.84 -15.59
CA ALA A 2 -1.15 34.99 -17.01
C ALA A 2 -2.20 35.68 -17.91
N ILE A 3 -3.49 35.34 -17.77
CA ILE A 3 -4.57 35.94 -18.59
C ILE A 3 -4.70 37.46 -18.36
N LYS A 4 -4.48 37.93 -17.13
CA LYS A 4 -4.53 39.36 -16.80
C LYS A 4 -3.42 40.14 -17.52
N LEU A 5 -2.18 39.62 -17.50
CA LEU A 5 -1.04 40.22 -18.18
C LEU A 5 -1.22 40.26 -19.71
N ILE A 6 -1.80 39.21 -20.29
CA ILE A 6 -2.12 39.19 -21.73
C ILE A 6 -3.17 40.26 -22.06
N THR A 7 -4.19 40.41 -21.22
CA THR A 7 -5.26 41.40 -21.42
C THR A 7 -4.71 42.82 -21.32
N GLU A 8 -3.81 43.08 -20.36
CA GLU A 8 -3.14 44.37 -20.18
C GLU A 8 -2.27 44.73 -21.40
N ALA A 9 -1.46 43.79 -21.90
CA ALA A 9 -0.64 44.01 -23.09
C ALA A 9 -1.49 44.28 -24.34
N VAL A 10 -2.63 43.59 -24.48
CA VAL A 10 -3.56 43.83 -25.59
C VAL A 10 -4.21 45.21 -25.49
N ASN A 11 -4.56 45.67 -24.28
CA ASN A 11 -5.09 47.01 -24.05
C ASN A 11 -4.08 48.12 -24.36
N GLN A 12 -2.77 47.83 -24.23
CA GLN A 12 -1.68 48.73 -24.63
C GLN A 12 -1.41 48.70 -26.16
N GLY A 13 -2.19 47.93 -26.93
CA GLY A 13 -2.10 47.89 -28.40
C GLY A 13 -1.30 46.73 -28.98
N VAL A 14 -0.78 45.81 -28.14
CA VAL A 14 -0.05 44.63 -28.63
C VAL A 14 -1.01 43.61 -29.23
N ARG A 15 -0.67 43.05 -30.40
CA ARG A 15 -1.47 41.96 -31.00
C ARG A 15 -1.48 40.75 -30.06
N GLN A 16 -2.68 40.23 -29.77
CA GLN A 16 -2.89 39.08 -28.88
C GLN A 16 -1.96 37.89 -29.17
N ARG A 17 -1.67 37.60 -30.45
CA ARG A 17 -0.74 36.53 -30.85
C ARG A 17 0.66 36.73 -30.27
N LEU A 18 1.21 37.93 -30.35
CA LEU A 18 2.56 38.25 -29.86
C LEU A 18 2.62 38.20 -28.34
N ALA A 19 1.59 38.70 -27.66
CA ALA A 19 1.48 38.62 -26.20
C ALA A 19 1.39 37.16 -25.71
N CYS A 20 0.66 36.30 -26.44
CA CYS A 20 0.55 34.88 -26.12
C CYS A 20 1.87 34.12 -26.40
N GLU A 21 2.61 34.50 -27.42
CA GLU A 21 3.90 33.91 -27.80
C GLU A 21 4.98 34.10 -26.73
N VAL A 22 5.07 35.30 -26.13
CA VAL A 22 6.00 35.59 -25.02
C VAL A 22 5.72 34.72 -23.79
N ILE A 23 4.45 34.39 -23.54
CA ILE A 23 4.03 33.57 -22.39
C ILE A 23 4.04 32.06 -22.73
N GLY A 24 4.28 31.69 -23.98
CA GLY A 24 4.33 30.29 -24.42
C GLY A 24 2.96 29.61 -24.55
N ILE A 25 1.89 30.40 -24.76
CA ILE A 25 0.53 29.90 -24.94
C ILE A 25 0.08 30.14 -26.38
N ASN A 26 -0.64 29.20 -26.99
CA ASN A 26 -1.23 29.41 -28.31
C ASN A 26 -2.45 30.36 -28.20
N SER A 27 -2.56 31.35 -29.09
CA SER A 27 -3.69 32.29 -29.13
C SER A 27 -5.05 31.57 -29.22
N ARG A 28 -5.12 30.45 -29.95
CA ARG A 28 -6.33 29.62 -30.06
C ARG A 28 -6.74 28.99 -28.73
N THR A 29 -5.76 28.59 -27.90
CA THR A 29 -6.01 28.04 -26.56
C THR A 29 -6.60 29.10 -25.64
N LEU A 30 -6.11 30.35 -25.72
CA LEU A 30 -6.67 31.46 -24.94
C LEU A 30 -8.10 31.79 -25.35
N GLN A 31 -8.37 31.87 -26.66
CA GLN A 31 -9.72 32.10 -27.18
C GLN A 31 -10.70 30.99 -26.78
N TYR A 32 -10.24 29.74 -26.82
CA TYR A 32 -11.00 28.58 -26.36
C TYR A 32 -11.31 28.63 -24.85
N TRP A 33 -10.36 29.07 -24.01
CA TRP A 33 -10.63 29.27 -22.58
C TRP A 33 -11.63 30.40 -22.31
N HIS A 34 -11.61 31.47 -23.12
CA HIS A 34 -12.61 32.52 -23.02
C HIS A 34 -14.01 32.06 -23.42
N SER A 35 -14.15 31.18 -24.42
CA SER A 35 -15.46 30.71 -24.86
C SER A 35 -16.09 29.67 -23.92
N ILE A 36 -15.28 28.89 -23.21
CA ILE A 36 -15.75 27.78 -22.34
C ILE A 36 -15.78 28.18 -20.86
N GLY A 37 -15.14 29.29 -20.52
CA GLY A 37 -14.99 29.78 -19.16
C GLY A 37 -13.65 29.38 -18.54
N LEU A 38 -13.14 30.23 -17.64
CA LEU A 38 -11.82 30.10 -17.01
C LEU A 38 -11.73 29.00 -15.93
N THR A 39 -12.83 28.30 -15.66
CA THR A 39 -12.87 27.19 -14.70
C THR A 39 -12.18 25.96 -15.27
N ASP A 40 -11.26 25.36 -14.51
CA ASP A 40 -10.61 24.12 -14.92
C ASP A 40 -11.62 22.97 -15.02
N ARG A 41 -11.86 22.48 -16.24
CA ARG A 41 -12.77 21.37 -16.52
C ARG A 41 -12.07 20.01 -16.64
N ARG A 42 -10.74 19.94 -16.45
CA ARG A 42 -9.99 18.66 -16.49
C ARG A 42 -10.51 17.66 -15.45
N GLN A 43 -11.08 18.15 -14.35
CA GLN A 43 -11.67 17.33 -13.29
C GLN A 43 -13.18 17.08 -13.43
N THR A 44 -13.89 17.73 -14.36
CA THR A 44 -15.37 17.69 -14.39
C THR A 44 -15.91 16.39 -14.98
N VAL A 45 -15.13 15.68 -15.80
CA VAL A 45 -15.61 14.45 -16.45
C VAL A 45 -15.46 13.26 -15.50
N LYS A 46 -16.52 12.99 -14.72
CA LYS A 46 -16.65 11.70 -14.01
C LYS A 46 -16.88 10.58 -15.03
N LYS A 47 -15.79 10.05 -15.61
CA LYS A 47 -15.87 8.84 -16.46
C LYS A 47 -16.18 7.65 -15.56
N THR A 48 -17.41 7.15 -15.63
CA THR A 48 -17.73 5.85 -15.03
C THR A 48 -17.41 4.75 -16.05
N PRO A 49 -16.60 3.75 -15.69
CA PRO A 49 -16.30 2.66 -16.61
C PRO A 49 -17.56 1.81 -16.84
N ALA A 50 -17.74 1.28 -18.04
CA ALA A 50 -18.87 0.41 -18.38
C ALA A 50 -18.91 -0.85 -17.52
N ASN A 51 -17.75 -1.41 -17.17
CA ASN A 51 -17.62 -2.64 -16.36
C ASN A 51 -17.71 -2.37 -14.85
N LYS A 52 -18.42 -1.32 -14.45
CA LYS A 52 -18.57 -0.98 -13.03
C LYS A 52 -19.57 -1.95 -12.40
N LEU A 53 -19.07 -2.77 -11.47
CA LEU A 53 -19.90 -3.62 -10.60
C LEU A 53 -21.00 -2.77 -9.94
N SER A 54 -22.23 -3.23 -10.11
CA SER A 54 -23.43 -2.68 -9.49
C SER A 54 -23.34 -2.75 -7.96
N ALA A 55 -24.18 -1.96 -7.28
CA ALA A 55 -24.25 -2.00 -5.83
C ALA A 55 -24.69 -3.37 -5.29
N GLN A 56 -25.55 -4.08 -6.05
CA GLN A 56 -26.04 -5.42 -5.70
C GLN A 56 -24.94 -6.46 -5.79
N GLU A 57 -24.16 -6.48 -6.88
CA GLU A 57 -23.02 -7.40 -7.03
C GLU A 57 -21.96 -7.16 -5.95
N ARG A 58 -21.68 -5.89 -5.62
CA ARG A 58 -20.76 -5.54 -4.53
C ARG A 58 -21.22 -6.09 -3.19
N LYS A 59 -22.52 -5.98 -2.90
CA LYS A 59 -23.10 -6.52 -1.66
C LYS A 59 -23.00 -8.05 -1.64
N HIS A 60 -23.31 -8.70 -2.75
CA HIS A 60 -23.19 -10.15 -2.85
C HIS A 60 -21.76 -10.64 -2.62
N ILE A 61 -20.75 -9.94 -3.18
CA ILE A 61 -19.33 -10.22 -2.91
C ILE A 61 -18.99 -10.07 -1.42
N LEU A 62 -19.49 -9.02 -0.76
CA LEU A 62 -19.30 -8.82 0.68
C LEU A 62 -19.95 -9.92 1.52
N ASP A 63 -21.15 -10.34 1.15
CA ASP A 63 -21.87 -11.41 1.84
C ASP A 63 -21.11 -12.74 1.72
N VAL A 64 -20.57 -13.06 0.55
CA VAL A 64 -19.72 -14.24 0.34
C VAL A 64 -18.44 -14.15 1.19
N CYS A 65 -17.77 -13.00 1.20
CA CYS A 65 -16.56 -12.78 2.00
C CYS A 65 -16.79 -12.87 3.52
N ASN A 66 -18.01 -12.60 3.99
CA ASN A 66 -18.37 -12.64 5.41
C ASN A 66 -19.10 -13.93 5.82
N SER A 67 -19.32 -14.85 4.86
CA SER A 67 -19.88 -16.18 5.14
C SER A 67 -18.97 -17.01 6.06
N LYS A 68 -19.54 -17.98 6.78
CA LYS A 68 -18.79 -18.83 7.73
C LYS A 68 -17.64 -19.59 7.06
N GLU A 69 -17.77 -19.96 5.79
CA GLU A 69 -16.74 -20.69 5.04
C GLU A 69 -15.51 -19.81 4.73
N PHE A 70 -15.74 -18.54 4.39
CA PHE A 70 -14.72 -17.64 3.84
C PHE A 70 -14.30 -16.50 4.79
N CYS A 71 -14.95 -16.37 5.95
CA CYS A 71 -14.69 -15.31 6.93
C CYS A 71 -13.20 -15.21 7.32
N SER A 72 -12.52 -16.34 7.47
CA SER A 72 -11.09 -16.39 7.82
C SER A 72 -10.13 -16.43 6.63
N GLN A 73 -10.65 -16.44 5.40
CA GLN A 73 -9.85 -16.60 4.18
C GLN A 73 -9.53 -15.25 3.55
N THR A 74 -8.38 -15.19 2.88
CA THR A 74 -7.97 -14.02 2.10
C THR A 74 -8.60 -14.05 0.70
N PRO A 75 -8.78 -12.92 0.01
CA PRO A 75 -9.27 -12.89 -1.38
C PRO A 75 -8.50 -13.83 -2.32
N LYS A 76 -7.19 -13.96 -2.11
CA LYS A 76 -6.32 -14.89 -2.82
C LYS A 76 -6.73 -16.36 -2.67
N GLN A 77 -7.34 -16.74 -1.55
CA GLN A 77 -7.85 -18.10 -1.28
C GLN A 77 -9.30 -18.24 -1.72
N ILE A 78 -10.12 -17.21 -1.51
CA ILE A 78 -11.55 -17.20 -1.84
C ILE A 78 -11.77 -17.35 -3.35
N VAL A 79 -11.00 -16.61 -4.18
CA VAL A 79 -11.20 -16.61 -5.64
C VAL A 79 -10.97 -17.99 -6.26
N PRO A 80 -9.86 -18.72 -5.97
CA PRO A 80 -9.69 -20.10 -6.41
C PRO A 80 -10.77 -21.04 -5.87
N ALA A 81 -11.14 -20.93 -4.59
CA ALA A 81 -12.16 -21.79 -3.99
C ALA A 81 -13.56 -21.60 -4.63
N LEU A 82 -13.87 -20.40 -5.10
CA LEU A 82 -15.08 -20.12 -5.88
C LEU A 82 -14.98 -20.67 -7.30
N ALA A 83 -13.80 -20.56 -7.93
CA ALA A 83 -13.54 -21.12 -9.25
C ALA A 83 -13.65 -22.65 -9.27
N ASP A 84 -13.19 -23.33 -8.20
CA ASP A 84 -13.37 -24.78 -8.02
C ASP A 84 -14.86 -25.17 -7.97
N LYS A 85 -15.71 -24.28 -7.45
CA LYS A 85 -17.18 -24.42 -7.45
C LYS A 85 -17.84 -23.95 -8.75
N ALA A 86 -17.06 -23.61 -9.78
CA ALA A 86 -17.49 -23.02 -11.06
C ALA A 86 -18.28 -21.70 -10.94
N ILE A 87 -18.08 -20.94 -9.86
CA ILE A 87 -18.77 -19.66 -9.62
C ILE A 87 -17.78 -18.51 -9.83
N TYR A 88 -18.04 -17.66 -10.82
CA TYR A 88 -17.26 -16.44 -11.06
C TYR A 88 -18.03 -15.19 -10.64
N LEU A 89 -17.50 -14.47 -9.65
CA LEU A 89 -18.07 -13.22 -9.13
C LEU A 89 -17.32 -11.99 -9.67
N ALA A 90 -16.00 -11.96 -9.48
CA ALA A 90 -15.13 -10.87 -9.93
C ALA A 90 -13.65 -11.29 -9.87
N SER A 91 -12.77 -10.45 -10.42
CA SER A 91 -11.32 -10.61 -10.28
C SER A 91 -10.84 -10.42 -8.84
N GLU A 92 -9.71 -11.02 -8.49
CA GLU A 92 -9.05 -10.83 -7.18
C GLU A 92 -8.83 -9.35 -6.84
N SER A 93 -8.39 -8.55 -7.83
CA SER A 93 -8.22 -7.10 -7.68
C SER A 93 -9.52 -6.37 -7.33
N SER A 94 -10.67 -6.85 -7.82
CA SER A 94 -11.98 -6.28 -7.52
C SER A 94 -12.41 -6.61 -6.08
N PHE A 95 -12.15 -7.83 -5.62
CA PHE A 95 -12.35 -8.21 -4.21
C PHE A 95 -11.56 -7.30 -3.27
N TYR A 96 -10.26 -7.08 -3.54
CA TYR A 96 -9.46 -6.18 -2.70
C TYR A 96 -9.99 -4.76 -2.69
N ARG A 97 -10.45 -4.24 -3.84
CA ARG A 97 -11.04 -2.88 -3.91
C ARG A 97 -12.32 -2.79 -3.09
N ILE A 98 -13.23 -3.76 -3.21
CA ILE A 98 -14.50 -3.78 -2.48
C ILE A 98 -14.26 -3.91 -0.96
N LEU A 99 -13.36 -4.80 -0.55
CA LEU A 99 -13.02 -4.96 0.87
C LEU A 99 -12.32 -3.74 1.45
N ARG A 100 -11.51 -3.03 0.65
CA ARG A 100 -10.90 -1.76 1.03
C ARG A 100 -11.95 -0.67 1.20
N ASP A 101 -12.87 -0.53 0.24
CA ASP A 101 -13.99 0.43 0.31
C ASP A 101 -14.87 0.17 1.55
N ALA A 102 -15.06 -1.11 1.92
CA ALA A 102 -15.83 -1.51 3.10
C ALA A 102 -15.03 -1.46 4.43
N GLY A 103 -13.74 -1.12 4.39
CA GLY A 103 -12.89 -1.12 5.59
C GLY A 103 -12.67 -2.51 6.20
N GLN A 104 -12.89 -3.59 5.45
CA GLN A 104 -12.77 -4.98 5.94
C GLN A 104 -11.46 -5.66 5.52
N LEU A 105 -10.47 -4.87 5.09
CA LEU A 105 -9.13 -5.32 4.71
C LEU A 105 -8.23 -5.36 5.95
N HIS A 106 -8.69 -6.07 6.97
CA HIS A 106 -7.92 -6.34 8.18
C HIS A 106 -7.39 -7.77 8.15
N HIS A 107 -6.52 -8.11 9.09
CA HIS A 107 -6.01 -9.47 9.20
C HIS A 107 -7.18 -10.43 9.48
N ARG A 108 -7.49 -11.33 8.53
CA ARG A 108 -8.60 -12.30 8.63
C ARG A 108 -8.19 -13.65 9.24
N GLY A 109 -7.00 -13.73 9.83
CA GLY A 109 -6.45 -14.97 10.35
C GLY A 109 -6.57 -15.06 11.87
N ARG A 110 -6.44 -16.27 12.40
CA ARG A 110 -6.27 -16.50 13.86
C ARG A 110 -4.84 -16.26 14.33
N THR A 111 -4.03 -15.56 13.54
CA THR A 111 -2.67 -15.22 13.95
C THR A 111 -2.79 -14.20 15.07
N ALA A 112 -2.29 -14.55 16.25
CA ALA A 112 -2.18 -13.61 17.35
C ALA A 112 -1.39 -12.39 16.88
N ASN A 113 -1.73 -11.20 17.39
CA ASN A 113 -0.89 -10.03 17.16
C ASN A 113 0.56 -10.37 17.56
N PRO A 114 1.56 -9.90 16.79
CA PRO A 114 2.96 -10.11 17.14
C PRO A 114 3.15 -9.74 18.61
N ALA A 115 3.65 -10.69 19.40
CA ALA A 115 3.92 -10.44 20.80
C ALA A 115 4.90 -9.28 20.90
N THR A 116 4.58 -8.28 21.72
CA THR A 116 5.53 -7.20 22.02
C THR A 116 6.65 -7.79 22.87
N ILE A 117 7.74 -8.21 22.21
CA ILE A 117 8.92 -8.73 22.90
C ILE A 117 9.57 -7.55 23.63
N LYS A 118 9.65 -7.62 24.96
CA LYS A 118 10.45 -6.67 25.74
C LYS A 118 11.90 -6.82 25.30
N LYS A 119 12.53 -5.72 24.89
CA LYS A 119 13.96 -5.72 24.56
C LYS A 119 14.73 -6.22 25.80
N PRO A 120 15.67 -7.16 25.64
CA PRO A 120 16.50 -7.60 26.75
C PRO A 120 17.31 -6.40 27.29
N THR A 121 17.55 -6.40 28.60
CA THR A 121 18.38 -5.39 29.26
C THR A 121 19.78 -5.43 28.63
N ALA A 122 20.26 -4.27 28.15
CA ALA A 122 21.62 -4.15 27.63
C ALA A 122 22.60 -4.11 28.81
N TYR A 123 23.61 -4.98 28.78
CA TYR A 123 24.72 -4.98 29.73
C TYR A 123 25.96 -4.39 29.07
N ILE A 124 26.70 -3.56 29.81
CA ILE A 124 27.98 -2.99 29.38
C ILE A 124 29.08 -3.71 30.17
N ALA A 125 30.17 -4.09 29.49
CA ALA A 125 31.34 -4.69 30.11
C ALA A 125 32.53 -3.74 29.97
N ASP A 126 33.12 -3.34 31.10
CA ASP A 126 34.30 -2.49 31.19
C ASP A 126 35.61 -3.30 31.28
N GLY A 127 35.52 -4.64 31.38
CA GLY A 127 36.65 -5.55 31.48
C GLY A 127 36.33 -6.99 31.04
N PRO A 128 37.36 -7.84 30.86
CA PRO A 128 37.17 -9.23 30.45
C PRO A 128 36.39 -10.01 31.51
N ASN A 129 35.60 -10.99 31.08
CA ASN A 129 34.83 -11.91 31.93
C ASN A 129 33.65 -11.31 32.73
N GLN A 130 33.22 -10.09 32.42
CA GLN A 130 32.13 -9.42 33.14
C GLN A 130 30.73 -9.73 32.61
N VAL A 131 30.61 -10.03 31.31
CA VAL A 131 29.33 -10.36 30.67
C VAL A 131 29.47 -11.66 29.89
N TRP A 132 28.55 -12.57 30.16
CA TRP A 132 28.47 -13.86 29.49
C TRP A 132 27.17 -13.90 28.71
N SER A 133 27.25 -14.08 27.40
CA SER A 133 26.08 -14.30 26.55
C SER A 133 26.13 -15.73 26.02
N TRP A 134 25.05 -16.47 26.16
CA TRP A 134 24.90 -17.78 25.56
C TRP A 134 23.80 -17.73 24.50
N ASP A 135 24.00 -18.41 23.39
CA ASP A 135 22.98 -18.61 22.36
C ASP A 135 22.67 -20.10 22.26
N ILE A 136 21.39 -20.46 22.29
CA ILE A 136 20.95 -21.85 22.19
C ILE A 136 20.49 -22.09 20.77
N ARG A 137 21.34 -22.74 19.97
CA ARG A 137 20.93 -23.24 18.65
C ARG A 137 20.34 -24.64 18.78
N ILE A 138 19.06 -24.75 18.45
CA ILE A 138 18.41 -26.05 18.30
C ILE A 138 18.80 -26.60 16.93
N LEU A 139 19.64 -27.64 16.94
CA LEU A 139 19.97 -28.39 15.74
C LEU A 139 18.94 -29.50 15.56
N LEU A 140 18.15 -29.40 14.49
CA LEU A 140 17.24 -30.45 14.07
C LEU A 140 18.01 -31.44 13.19
N ILE A 141 18.44 -32.57 13.78
CA ILE A 141 19.08 -33.67 13.05
C ILE A 141 18.00 -34.64 12.54
N TRP A 142 17.99 -34.85 11.23
CA TRP A 142 17.12 -35.80 10.55
C TRP A 142 17.85 -37.14 10.36
N PRO A 143 17.27 -38.34 10.59
CA PRO A 143 15.97 -38.67 11.16
C PRO A 143 16.16 -39.28 12.56
N ALA A 144 16.14 -38.47 13.62
CA ALA A 144 16.08 -39.02 14.97
C ALA A 144 15.24 -38.15 15.88
N ARG A 145 14.35 -38.81 16.63
CA ARG A 145 13.51 -38.29 17.72
C ARG A 145 14.35 -37.84 18.94
N LEU A 146 15.54 -37.29 18.72
CA LEU A 146 16.44 -36.82 19.76
C LEU A 146 16.74 -35.34 19.52
N LYS A 147 16.20 -34.50 20.39
CA LYS A 147 16.60 -33.09 20.49
C LYS A 147 17.94 -33.07 21.23
N ALA A 148 19.04 -32.96 20.50
CA ALA A 148 20.34 -32.75 21.11
C ALA A 148 20.52 -31.26 21.44
N TYR A 149 20.81 -30.94 22.69
CA TYR A 149 21.15 -29.60 23.14
C TYR A 149 22.66 -29.45 23.13
N PHE A 150 23.20 -28.69 22.18
CA PHE A 150 24.61 -28.33 22.18
C PHE A 150 24.79 -27.02 22.92
N PHE A 151 25.50 -27.07 24.06
CA PHE A 151 25.94 -25.89 24.80
C PHE A 151 27.29 -25.45 24.25
N THR A 152 27.30 -24.58 23.24
CA THR A 152 28.53 -23.90 22.85
C THR A 152 28.71 -22.69 23.77
N SER A 153 29.51 -22.84 24.82
CA SER A 153 30.06 -21.68 25.55
C SER A 153 31.03 -20.96 24.62
N ILE A 154 30.50 -20.07 23.79
CA ILE A 154 31.33 -19.15 23.01
C ILE A 154 31.82 -18.10 24.00
N CYS A 155 33.07 -18.24 24.44
CA CYS A 155 33.82 -17.18 25.08
C CYS A 155 34.15 -16.15 23.99
N SER A 156 33.17 -15.32 23.66
CA SER A 156 33.27 -14.41 22.53
C SER A 156 34.17 -13.24 22.91
N TRP A 157 35.42 -13.23 22.40
CA TRP A 157 36.14 -11.98 22.12
C TRP A 157 35.49 -11.29 20.90
N ILE A 158 34.18 -11.07 20.93
CA ILE A 158 33.50 -10.24 19.93
C ILE A 158 33.25 -8.90 20.59
N PHE A 159 34.07 -7.93 20.19
CA PHE A 159 33.85 -6.52 20.39
C PHE A 159 32.59 -6.13 19.60
N ILE A 160 31.39 -6.38 20.16
CA ILE A 160 30.16 -5.77 19.63
C ILE A 160 30.20 -4.31 20.06
N ALA A 161 30.91 -3.48 19.28
CA ALA A 161 30.75 -2.04 19.35
C ALA A 161 29.37 -1.68 18.78
N VAL A 162 28.32 -1.75 19.62
CA VAL A 162 27.14 -0.90 19.42
C VAL A 162 27.52 0.47 19.96
N LYS A 163 28.14 1.28 19.10
CA LYS A 163 28.22 2.73 19.32
C LYS A 163 26.88 3.31 18.85
N LEU A 164 26.21 4.06 19.73
CA LEU A 164 25.05 4.89 19.41
C LEU A 164 25.36 5.85 18.26
#